data_AF-A0AAP7FVD8-F1
#
_entry.id   AF-A0AAP7FVD8-F1
#
_cell.length_a   1.000
_cell.length_b   1.000
_cell.length_c   1.000
_cell.angle_alpha   90.00
_cell.angle_beta   90.00
_cell.angle_gamma   90.00
#
_symmetry.space_group_name_H-M   'P 1'
#
loop_
_entity.id
_entity.type
_entity.pdbx_description
1 polymer ?
#
loop_
_entity_poly.entity_id
_entity_poly.type
_entity_poly.pdbx_seq_one_letter_code
_entity_poly.pdbx_strand_id
1 'polypeptide(L)' 'MSNCKKYSIIKVVDIVLIGVGVRKDYDCFYLFEKLVNVVHQYATTAKVCFNIGPTDSVQAVQR' A
#
# COMPACT_ATOMS: atom_id res chain seq x y z
N MET A 1 -10.59 25.31 -32.92
CA MET A 1 -10.74 25.03 -31.48
C MET A 1 -9.98 23.74 -31.18
N SER A 2 -8.83 23.86 -30.52
CA SER A 2 -7.89 22.76 -30.28
C SER A 2 -8.44 21.79 -29.22
N ASN A 3 -8.54 20.51 -29.57
CA ASN A 3 -9.10 19.47 -28.70
C ASN A 3 -8.01 18.99 -27.73
N CYS A 4 -7.95 19.56 -26.52
CA CYS A 4 -7.02 19.12 -25.48
C CYS A 4 -7.53 17.82 -24.85
N LYS A 5 -6.99 16.67 -25.27
CA LYS A 5 -7.22 15.39 -24.59
C LYS A 5 -6.62 15.46 -23.19
N LYS A 6 -7.46 15.64 -22.17
CA LYS A 6 -7.11 15.41 -20.77
C LYS A 6 -6.88 13.91 -20.57
N TYR A 7 -5.66 13.44 -20.73
CA TYR A 7 -5.26 12.12 -20.25
C TYR A 7 -5.16 12.20 -18.73
N SER A 8 -6.13 11.63 -18.02
CA SER A 8 -5.96 11.34 -16.60
C SER A 8 -5.11 10.09 -16.50
N ILE A 9 -3.84 10.23 -16.13
CA ILE A 9 -2.97 9.08 -15.87
C ILE A 9 -3.54 8.41 -14.62
N ILE A 10 -4.16 7.24 -14.78
CA ILE A 10 -4.52 6.40 -13.64
C ILE A 10 -3.20 5.95 -13.01
N LYS A 11 -2.91 6.47 -11.83
CA LYS A 11 -1.80 6.01 -10.98
C LYS A 11 -2.16 4.63 -10.45
N VAL A 12 -1.62 3.59 -11.09
CA VAL A 12 -1.65 2.23 -10.55
C VAL A 12 -0.63 2.15 -9.41
N VAL A 13 -1.04 1.60 -8.28
CA VAL A 13 -0.15 1.29 -7.16
C VAL A 13 0.29 -0.16 -7.32
N ASP A 14 1.59 -0.39 -7.48
CA ASP A 14 2.12 -1.74 -7.65
C ASP A 14 2.22 -2.47 -6.30
N ILE A 15 2.62 -1.74 -5.25
CA ILE A 15 2.93 -2.31 -3.94
C ILE A 15 2.52 -1.36 -2.81
N VAL A 16 1.95 -1.93 -1.75
CA VAL A 16 1.70 -1.25 -0.48
C VAL A 16 2.48 -1.97 0.63
N LEU A 17 3.45 -1.28 1.21
CA LEU A 17 4.22 -1.79 2.35
C LEU A 17 3.60 -1.31 3.66
N ILE A 18 3.14 -2.25 4.50
CA ILE A 18 2.63 -1.95 5.84
C ILE A 18 3.71 -2.28 6.87
N GLY A 19 4.09 -1.27 7.64
CA GLY A 19 5.19 -1.34 8.60
C GLY A 19 4.92 -2.27 9.78
N VAL A 20 5.98 -2.87 10.33
CA VAL A 20 5.94 -3.70 11.54
C VAL A 20 5.26 -3.00 12.72
N GLY A 21 5.46 -1.69 12.87
CA GLY A 21 4.89 -0.89 13.96
C GLY A 21 3.37 -0.80 13.93
N VAL A 22 2.72 -1.09 12.79
CA VAL A 22 1.26 -1.05 12.69
C VAL A 22 0.64 -2.42 12.92
N ARG A 23 1.33 -3.50 12.54
CA ARG A 23 0.79 -4.87 12.59
C ARG A 23 1.18 -5.66 13.85
N LYS A 24 2.23 -5.24 14.57
CA LYS A 24 2.69 -5.90 15.81
C LYS A 24 2.36 -5.13 17.08
N ASP A 25 2.02 -3.86 16.95
CA ASP A 25 1.52 -3.08 18.07
C ASP A 25 0.03 -3.36 18.25
N TYR A 26 -0.36 -3.81 19.44
CA TYR A 26 -1.74 -4.15 19.76
C TYR A 26 -2.67 -2.94 19.66
N ASP A 27 -2.17 -1.76 20.04
CA ASP A 27 -2.93 -0.51 19.97
C ASP A 27 -3.20 -0.09 18.51
N CYS A 28 -2.41 -0.61 17.57
CA CYS A 28 -2.56 -0.38 16.14
C CYS A 28 -3.41 -1.46 15.43
N PHE A 29 -3.92 -2.48 16.11
CA PHE A 29 -4.58 -3.61 15.43
C PHE A 29 -5.81 -3.16 14.61
N TYR A 30 -6.64 -2.28 15.16
CA TYR A 30 -7.79 -1.74 14.42
C TYR A 30 -7.38 -0.83 13.25
N LEU A 31 -6.25 -0.12 13.38
CA LEU A 31 -5.67 0.65 12.27
C LEU A 31 -5.18 -0.29 11.16
N PHE A 32 -4.54 -1.40 11.53
CA PHE A 32 -4.11 -2.42 10.59
C PHE A 32 -5.28 -2.98 9.77
N GLU A 33 -6.40 -3.35 10.41
CA GLU A 33 -7.61 -3.82 9.72
C GLU A 33 -8.14 -2.77 8.72
N LYS A 34 -8.20 -1.50 9.13
CA LYS A 34 -8.60 -0.40 8.25
C LYS A 34 -7.70 -0.26 7.04
N LEU A 35 -6.38 -0.34 7.24
CA LEU A 35 -5.42 -0.23 6.13
C LEU A 35 -5.60 -1.38 5.12
N VAL A 36 -5.80 -2.61 5.58
CA VAL A 36 -6.06 -3.75 4.70
C VAL A 36 -7.32 -3.51 3.86
N ASN A 37 -8.41 -3.02 4.46
CA ASN A 37 -9.64 -2.71 3.75
C ASN A 37 -9.46 -1.57 2.73
N VAL A 38 -8.72 -0.51 3.09
CA VAL A 38 -8.40 0.60 2.18
C VAL A 38 -7.61 0.11 0.97
N VAL A 39 -6.60 -0.74 1.19
CA VAL A 39 -5.83 -1.31 0.07
C VAL A 39 -6.73 -2.17 -0.81
N HIS A 40 -7.59 -3.00 -0.22
CA HIS A 40 -8.52 -3.82 -0.99
C HIS A 40 -9.49 -2.98 -1.84
N GLN A 41 -9.97 -1.86 -1.30
CA GLN A 41 -10.94 -0.98 -1.97
C GLN A 41 -10.32 -0.13 -3.09
N TYR A 42 -9.11 0.39 -2.90
CA TYR A 42 -8.54 1.42 -3.79
C TYR A 42 -7.32 0.94 -4.57
N ALA A 43 -6.71 -0.16 -4.17
CA ALA A 43 -5.50 -0.71 -4.77
C ALA A 43 -5.56 -2.24 -4.83
N THR A 44 -6.69 -2.78 -5.31
CA THR A 44 -6.96 -4.23 -5.34
C THR A 44 -5.89 -5.04 -6.08
N THR A 45 -5.20 -4.44 -7.05
CA THR A 45 -4.12 -5.08 -7.82
C THR A 45 -2.75 -4.94 -7.17
N ALA A 46 -2.62 -4.12 -6.13
CA ALA A 46 -1.34 -3.91 -5.46
C ALA A 46 -0.96 -5.13 -4.62
N LYS A 47 0.32 -5.50 -4.64
CA LYS A 47 0.88 -6.46 -3.70
C LYS A 47 0.97 -5.81 -2.32
N VAL A 48 0.40 -6.45 -1.29
CA VAL A 48 0.60 -6.03 0.10
C VAL A 48 1.82 -6.76 0.65
N CYS A 49 2.78 -6.01 1.20
CA CYS A 49 3.97 -6.58 1.82
C CYS A 49 4.21 -6.01 3.22
N PHE A 50 4.97 -6.76 4.02
CA PHE A 50 5.21 -6.45 5.43
C PHE A 50 6.70 -6.52 5.75
N ASN A 51 7.25 -5.45 6.29
CA ASN A 51 8.61 -5.45 6.81
C ASN A 51 8.65 -5.99 8.26
N ILE A 52 9.87 -6.32 8.71
CA ILE A 52 10.17 -6.74 10.08
C ILE A 52 10.75 -5.56 10.88
N GLY A 53 11.43 -4.63 10.21
CA GLY A 53 12.04 -3.44 10.79
C GLY A 53 12.30 -2.35 9.74
N PRO A 54 12.94 -1.24 10.11
CA PRO A 54 13.13 -0.11 9.19
C PRO A 54 14.11 -0.39 8.05
N THR A 55 14.92 -1.46 8.14
CA THR A 55 16.02 -1.75 7.22
C THR A 55 15.70 -2.84 6.18
N ASP A 56 14.58 -3.55 6.29
CA ASP A 56 14.24 -4.69 5.41
C ASP A 56 13.16 -4.36 4.36
N SER A 57 12.85 -3.09 4.11
CA SER A 57 11.79 -2.69 3.16
C SER A 57 12.01 -3.24 1.75
N VAL A 58 13.25 -3.26 1.25
CA VAL A 58 13.57 -3.84 -0.07
C VAL A 58 13.28 -5.34 -0.10
N GLN A 59 13.71 -6.07 0.94
CA GLN A 59 13.48 -7.51 1.08
C GLN A 59 12.00 -7.83 1.28
N ALA A 60 11.24 -6.97 1.97
CA ALA A 60 9.80 -7.07 2.12
C ALA A 60 9.07 -6.92 0.78
N VAL A 61 9.49 -5.96 -0.05
CA VAL A 61 8.95 -5.74 -1.39
C VAL A 61 9.22 -6.92 -2.33
N GLN A 62 10.39 -7.55 -2.22
CA GLN A 62 10.84 -8.61 -3.13
C GLN A 62 10.32 -10.02 -2.80
N ARG A 63 9.77 -10.26 -1.59
CA ARG A 63 9.10 -11.52 -1.20
C ARG A 63 7.73 -11.61 -1.84
#